data_AF-A0A7W1HBQ5-F1
#
_entry.id   AF-A0A7W1HBQ5-F1
#
_cell.length_a   1.000
_cell.length_b   1.000
_cell.length_c   1.000
_cell.angle_alpha   90.00
_cell.angle_beta   90.00
_cell.angle_gamma   90.00
#
_symmetry.space_group_name_H-M   'P 1'
#
loop_
_entity.id
_entity.type
_entity.pdbx_description
1 polymer ?
#
loop_
_entity_poly.entity_id
_entity_poly.type
_entity_poly.pdbx_seq_one_letter_code
_entity_poly.pdbx_strand_id
1 'polypeptide(L)' 'MTTVTIRQTRTLRRPRHERRLHVVPRPAPRPEPMHPQERRLRDAGGPDDRACYPCACGYLFEAQVSTSVSCPHCGAGQAW' A
#
# COMPACT_ATOMS: atom_id res chain seq x y z
N MET A 1 0.88 75.04 9.31
CA MET A 1 1.04 73.57 9.37
C MET A 1 0.12 72.98 8.30
N THR A 2 0.69 72.60 7.15
CA THR A 2 -0.02 72.21 5.93
C THR A 2 -0.35 70.72 5.94
N THR A 3 -1.63 70.38 5.86
CA THR A 3 -2.13 69.01 5.76
C THR A 3 -2.10 68.55 4.30
N VAL A 4 -1.36 67.47 4.02
CA VAL A 4 -1.27 66.85 2.70
C VAL A 4 -2.24 65.67 2.65
N THR A 5 -3.25 65.74 1.77
CA THR A 5 -4.19 64.65 1.50
C THR A 5 -3.72 63.85 0.28
N ILE A 6 -3.47 62.56 0.47
CA ILE A 6 -3.06 61.64 -0.61
C ILE A 6 -4.31 61.02 -1.25
N ARG A 7 -4.53 61.31 -2.54
CA ARG A 7 -5.54 60.63 -3.38
C ARG A 7 -5.01 59.24 -3.78
N GLN A 8 -5.69 58.18 -3.35
CA GLN A 8 -5.43 56.81 -3.80
C GLN A 8 -6.13 56.57 -5.15
N THR A 9 -5.35 56.22 -6.18
CA THR A 9 -5.89 55.74 -7.46
C THR A 9 -6.10 54.23 -7.39
N ARG A 10 -7.37 53.81 -7.42
CA ARG A 10 -7.76 52.39 -7.54
C ARG A 10 -7.45 51.92 -8.96
N THR A 11 -6.30 51.27 -9.13
CA THR A 11 -6.01 50.53 -10.37
C THR A 11 -6.86 49.26 -10.40
N LEU A 12 -7.89 49.25 -11.25
CA LEU A 12 -8.65 48.05 -11.57
C LEU A 12 -7.73 47.08 -12.34
N ARG A 13 -7.17 46.08 -11.64
CA ARG A 13 -6.46 44.97 -12.28
C ARG A 13 -7.48 44.11 -13.02
N ARG A 14 -7.45 44.18 -14.36
CA ARG A 14 -8.15 43.23 -15.23
C ARG A 14 -7.67 41.80 -14.92
N PRO A 15 -8.57 40.81 -14.80
CA PRO A 15 -8.15 39.42 -14.62
C PRO A 15 -7.44 38.97 -15.88
N ARG A 16 -6.17 38.57 -15.75
CA ARG A 16 -5.45 37.88 -16.82
C ARG A 16 -6.22 36.57 -17.07
N HIS A 17 -6.69 36.40 -18.29
CA HIS A 17 -7.22 35.14 -18.78
C HIS A 17 -6.08 34.11 -18.68
N GLU A 18 -6.06 33.35 -17.59
CA GLU A 18 -5.11 32.26 -17.40
C GLU A 18 -5.37 31.26 -18.53
N ARG A 19 -4.45 31.22 -19.50
CA ARG A 19 -4.36 30.10 -20.44
C ARG A 19 -3.99 28.89 -19.60
N ARG A 20 -5.00 28.16 -19.12
CA ARG A 20 -4.84 26.86 -18.49
C ARG A 20 -4.10 25.97 -19.47
N LEU A 21 -2.85 25.64 -19.16
CA LEU A 21 -2.09 24.67 -19.93
C LEU A 21 -2.84 23.33 -19.85
N HIS A 22 -3.17 22.76 -20.99
CA HIS A 22 -3.80 21.45 -21.06
C HIS A 22 -2.76 20.41 -20.63
N VAL A 23 -2.87 19.92 -19.40
CA VAL A 23 -2.01 18.85 -18.88
C VAL A 23 -2.50 17.55 -19.48
N VAL A 24 -1.70 16.98 -20.41
CA VAL A 24 -1.97 15.65 -20.96
C VAL A 24 -1.64 14.61 -19.88
N PRO A 25 -2.56 13.69 -19.55
CA PRO A 25 -2.27 12.61 -18.60
C PRO A 25 -1.09 11.79 -19.09
N ARG A 26 -0.11 11.54 -18.21
CA ARG A 26 1.00 10.64 -18.53
C ARG A 26 0.43 9.24 -18.82
N PRO A 27 0.77 8.60 -19.94
CA PRO A 27 0.32 7.25 -20.23
C PRO A 27 0.86 6.29 -19.15
N ALA A 28 0.06 5.28 -18.81
CA ALA A 28 0.48 4.23 -17.89
C ALA A 28 1.77 3.56 -18.41
N PRO A 29 2.70 3.20 -17.52
CA PRO A 29 3.89 2.46 -17.93
C PRO A 29 3.45 1.16 -18.61
N ARG A 30 4.08 0.83 -19.74
CA ARG A 30 3.88 -0.47 -20.38
C ARG A 30 4.50 -1.55 -19.47
N PRO A 31 3.83 -2.70 -19.29
CA PRO A 31 4.43 -3.79 -18.54
C PRO A 31 5.70 -4.24 -19.25
N GLU A 32 6.83 -4.22 -18.55
CA GLU A 32 8.07 -4.79 -19.07
C GLU A 32 7.95 -6.31 -19.16
N PRO A 33 8.56 -6.95 -20.18
CA PRO A 33 8.58 -8.40 -20.29
C PRO A 33 9.35 -9.02 -19.10
N MET A 34 8.62 -9.73 -18.24
CA MET A 34 9.17 -10.43 -17.08
C MET A 34 10.03 -11.63 -17.53
N HIS A 35 11.17 -11.83 -16.87
CA HIS A 35 12.06 -12.94 -17.18
C HIS A 35 11.35 -14.30 -16.95
N PRO A 36 11.51 -15.32 -17.82
CA PRO A 36 10.82 -16.60 -17.67
C PRO A 36 11.09 -17.35 -16.36
N GLN A 37 12.22 -17.07 -15.70
CA GLN A 37 12.54 -17.64 -14.39
C GLN A 37 11.76 -16.93 -13.27
N GLU A 38 11.65 -15.61 -13.33
CA GLU A 38 10.86 -14.84 -12.37
C GLU A 38 9.38 -15.21 -12.45
N ARG A 39 8.86 -15.41 -13.67
CA ARG A 39 7.49 -15.92 -13.87
C ARG A 39 7.28 -17.26 -13.15
N ARG A 40 8.19 -18.21 -13.37
CA ARG A 40 8.12 -19.54 -12.75
C ARG A 40 8.17 -19.49 -11.22
N LEU A 41 9.03 -18.64 -10.65
CA LEU A 41 9.11 -18.47 -9.20
C LEU A 41 7.83 -17.87 -8.62
N ARG A 42 7.21 -16.92 -9.32
CA ARG A 42 5.93 -16.33 -8.92
C ARG A 42 4.79 -17.35 -9.01
N ASP A 43 4.75 -18.10 -10.10
CA ASP A 43 3.75 -19.16 -10.32
C ASP A 43 3.90 -20.31 -9.31
N ALA A 44 5.11 -20.54 -8.79
CA ALA A 44 5.39 -21.57 -7.79
C ALA A 44 4.82 -21.25 -6.39
N GLY A 45 4.29 -20.04 -6.15
CA GLY A 45 3.51 -19.74 -4.94
C GLY A 45 4.31 -19.52 -3.65
N GLY A 46 5.65 -19.56 -3.70
CA GLY A 46 6.51 -19.34 -2.53
C GLY A 46 6.62 -20.57 -1.61
N PRO A 47 7.38 -20.46 -0.50
CA PRO A 47 7.51 -21.54 0.49
C PRO A 47 6.18 -21.86 1.18
N ASP A 48 5.87 -23.15 1.38
CA ASP A 48 4.72 -23.59 2.18
C ASP A 48 5.06 -23.44 3.67
N ASP A 49 4.44 -22.47 4.35
CA ASP A 49 4.74 -22.11 5.73
C ASP A 49 3.88 -22.93 6.70
N ARG A 50 4.22 -24.21 6.83
CA ARG A 50 3.58 -25.18 7.73
C ARG A 50 4.56 -25.71 8.76
N ALA A 51 4.05 -25.95 9.97
CA ALA A 51 4.82 -26.51 11.08
C ALA A 51 4.03 -27.60 11.82
N CYS A 52 4.78 -28.51 12.46
CA CYS A 52 4.23 -29.51 13.37
C CYS A 52 4.17 -28.96 14.80
N TYR A 53 2.98 -28.97 15.39
CA TYR A 53 2.71 -28.48 16.74
C TYR A 53 2.39 -29.63 17.70
N PRO A 54 3.20 -29.85 18.75
CA PRO A 54 2.88 -30.80 19.81
C PRO A 54 1.90 -30.17 20.81
N CYS A 55 0.73 -30.78 21.00
CA CYS A 55 -0.20 -30.36 22.04
C CYS A 55 0.09 -31.08 23.37
N ALA A 56 -0.17 -30.41 24.50
CA ALA A 56 -0.08 -31.01 25.83
C ALA A 56 -1.01 -32.24 26.03
N CYS A 57 -2.05 -32.39 25.20
CA CYS A 57 -2.88 -33.60 25.19
C CYS A 57 -2.21 -34.82 24.51
N GLY A 58 -0.97 -34.67 24.04
CA GLY A 58 -0.19 -35.71 23.35
C GLY A 58 -0.42 -35.77 21.84
N TYR A 59 -1.29 -34.95 21.28
CA TYR A 59 -1.56 -34.94 19.83
C TYR A 59 -0.54 -34.07 19.08
N LEU A 60 0.05 -34.62 18.01
CA LEU A 60 0.92 -33.89 17.09
C LEU A 60 0.13 -33.60 15.82
N PHE A 61 0.09 -32.33 15.40
CA PHE A 61 -0.65 -31.92 14.21
C PHE A 61 0.12 -30.89 13.39
N GLU A 62 -0.13 -30.88 12.08
CA GLU A 62 0.43 -29.91 11.15
C GLU A 62 -0.57 -28.77 10.92
N ALA A 63 -0.09 -27.54 11.00
CA ALA A 63 -0.89 -26.35 10.74
C ALA A 63 -0.03 -25.26 10.08
N GLN A 64 -0.69 -24.26 9.47
CA GLN A 64 0.00 -23.05 9.01
C GLN A 64 0.68 -22.35 10.18
N VAL A 65 1.87 -21.82 9.95
CA VAL A 65 2.58 -21.02 10.93
C VAL A 65 1.76 -19.76 11.20
N SER A 66 1.30 -19.63 12.43
CA SER A 66 0.46 -18.55 12.92
C SER A 66 0.85 -18.24 14.36
N THR A 67 0.59 -17.02 14.82
CA THR A 67 0.79 -16.61 16.23
C THR A 67 -0.18 -17.29 17.19
N SER A 68 -1.27 -17.86 16.67
CA SER A 68 -2.19 -18.70 17.44
C SER A 68 -2.67 -19.88 16.60
N VAL A 69 -2.69 -21.06 17.22
CA VAL A 69 -3.21 -22.31 16.64
C VAL A 69 -4.01 -23.07 17.69
N SER A 70 -5.06 -23.78 17.27
CA SER A 70 -5.88 -24.61 18.17
C SER A 70 -5.71 -26.09 17.84
N CYS A 71 -5.52 -26.92 18.86
CA CYS A 71 -5.42 -28.36 18.68
C CYS A 71 -6.75 -28.93 18.16
N PRO A 72 -6.78 -29.65 17.02
CA PRO A 72 -8.02 -30.21 16.47
C PRO A 72 -8.59 -31.36 17.31
N HIS A 73 -7.78 -31.94 18.21
CA HIS A 73 -8.20 -33.04 19.07
C HIS A 73 -8.90 -32.56 20.34
N CYS A 74 -8.34 -31.58 21.07
CA CYS A 74 -8.87 -31.13 22.36
C CYS A 74 -9.34 -29.66 22.39
N GLY A 75 -9.10 -28.90 21.32
CA GLY A 75 -9.45 -27.47 21.24
C GLY A 75 -8.52 -26.53 22.00
N ALA A 76 -7.49 -27.02 22.69
CA ALA A 76 -6.55 -26.16 23.42
C ALA A 76 -5.77 -25.25 22.45
N GLY A 77 -5.70 -23.96 22.79
CA GLY A 77 -4.93 -22.97 22.06
C GLY A 77 -3.44 -23.02 22.42
N GLN A 78 -2.58 -22.83 21.42
CA GLN A 78 -1.14 -22.63 21.56
C GLN A 78 -0.78 -21.29 20.93
N ALA A 79 0.01 -20.50 21.66
CA ALA A 79 0.56 -19.22 21.21
C ALA A 79 2.05 -19.17 21.56
N TRP A 80 2.83 -18.50 20.72
CA TRP A 80 4.27 -18.31 20.88
C TRP A 80 4.63 -16.83 20.77
#